data_AF-A0A3Q9S6C8-F1
#
_entry.id   AF-A0A3Q9S6C8-F1
#
_cell.length_a   1.000
_cell.length_b   1.000
_cell.length_c   1.000
_cell.angle_alpha   90.00
_cell.angle_beta   90.00
_cell.angle_gamma   90.00
#
_symmetry.space_group_name_H-M   'P 1'
#
loop_
_entity.id
_entity.type
_entity.pdbx_description
1 polymer ?
#
loop_
_entity_poly.entity_id
_entity_poly.type
_entity_poly.pdbx_seq_one_letter_code
_entity_poly.pdbx_strand_id
1 'polypeptide(L)'
;MNMNDFNMEEKDIYKLFNDVKIEESEFEPMDEEVTDIEKQKIKKNLKKRIKGQRKFKILKYSSIAAALGLICTIGIGTISPAFAENIPILNSITQKLNDEFGSHGSYAEYSQIVNKPVTSNGITLTINEVIADDSKLVIGYTIKSNKKIQNLETFSLSMFLKVDGKMSGSTGSSAGNYIDDHTYVKSEEIHTDLIKNASKKINIALNVDEISNIKGKWNFAFSASKDQLVKNSVVFKPNIKLDFPNSIAKVDKIVFSPIDTSIFVSGNYKDKEKVKKNMEVNHDDSLMDYDYWVAYDDKGVELIPKGLGGGRGDSNTGIFNIEMQYNKLNKIPKYLTIVPCKITPSAGGGEGMDKNGKKVHYTIKSKKQVEISKTIDGVYPIELSQGKMGKIVIENIETNKDSTTVKYRAEGKAPYFQAQDLWIKDSSGKEVDYKSYDIKKDNSNPNEFVRQFKKLDPNKKYTIVTDDFSNVEFREDLKFTINLSK
;
A
#
# COMPACT_ATOMS: atom_id res chain seq x y z
N MET A 1 -37.86 16.05 -26.49
CA MET A 1 -37.09 15.76 -27.72
C MET A 1 -36.26 14.53 -27.41
N ASN A 2 -36.46 13.43 -28.13
CA ASN A 2 -35.78 12.14 -27.91
C ASN A 2 -34.29 12.27 -28.26
N MET A 3 -33.39 11.91 -27.33
CA MET A 3 -31.96 11.72 -27.59
C MET A 3 -31.68 10.23 -27.75
N ASN A 4 -32.01 9.69 -28.92
CA ASN A 4 -31.38 8.49 -29.46
C ASN A 4 -30.79 8.90 -30.81
N ASP A 5 -29.60 8.40 -31.09
CA ASP A 5 -28.77 8.61 -32.29
C ASP A 5 -27.77 9.78 -32.25
N PHE A 6 -26.72 9.59 -31.46
CA PHE A 6 -25.37 10.04 -31.84
C PHE A 6 -24.45 8.83 -31.88
N ASN A 7 -24.29 8.25 -33.06
CA ASN A 7 -23.33 7.18 -33.33
C ASN A 7 -22.22 7.79 -34.20
N MET A 8 -21.12 8.24 -33.59
CA MET A 8 -19.95 8.73 -34.32
C MET A 8 -19.02 7.55 -34.63
N GLU A 9 -18.60 7.42 -35.89
CA GLU A 9 -17.64 6.38 -36.27
C GLU A 9 -16.22 6.77 -35.83
N GLU A 10 -15.34 5.78 -35.65
CA GLU A 10 -13.95 5.95 -35.19
C GLU A 10 -13.17 7.02 -35.99
N LYS A 11 -13.52 7.21 -37.27
CA LYS A 11 -12.93 8.22 -38.18
C LYS A 11 -13.30 9.67 -37.81
N ASP A 12 -14.47 9.89 -37.21
CA ASP A 12 -14.94 11.21 -36.80
C ASP A 12 -14.20 11.70 -35.54
N ILE A 13 -13.82 10.78 -34.66
CA ILE A 13 -12.99 11.05 -33.47
C ILE A 13 -11.58 11.51 -33.90
N TYR A 14 -10.97 10.86 -34.89
CA TYR A 14 -9.64 11.26 -35.40
C TYR A 14 -9.65 12.63 -36.10
N LYS A 15 -10.77 13.02 -36.72
CA LYS A 15 -10.93 14.37 -37.26
C LYS A 15 -11.00 15.42 -36.15
N LEU A 16 -11.73 15.12 -35.07
CA LEU A 16 -11.84 16.01 -33.91
C LEU A 16 -10.47 16.32 -33.27
N PHE A 17 -9.56 15.34 -33.23
CA PHE A 17 -8.20 15.54 -32.71
C PHE A 17 -7.28 16.34 -33.64
N ASN A 18 -7.53 16.34 -34.96
CA ASN A 18 -6.75 17.14 -35.90
C ASN A 18 -7.21 18.61 -35.97
N ASP A 19 -8.44 18.91 -35.55
CA ASP A 19 -9.02 20.25 -35.57
C ASP A 19 -8.79 21.04 -34.27
N VAL A 20 -8.17 20.43 -33.25
CA VAL A 20 -7.68 21.15 -32.06
C VAL A 20 -6.41 21.91 -32.44
N LYS A 21 -6.56 23.20 -32.76
CA LYS A 21 -5.43 24.14 -32.80
C LYS A 21 -4.96 24.40 -31.37
N ILE A 22 -3.87 23.74 -30.99
CA ILE A 22 -3.15 24.03 -29.76
C ILE A 22 -2.27 25.26 -30.05
N GLU A 23 -2.50 26.36 -29.34
CA GLU A 23 -1.60 27.51 -29.38
C GLU A 23 -0.31 27.15 -28.63
N GLU A 24 0.82 27.10 -29.35
CA GLU A 24 2.14 26.73 -28.83
C GLU A 24 2.66 27.63 -27.69
N SER A 25 1.97 28.74 -27.38
CA SER A 25 2.33 29.66 -26.30
C SER A 25 1.96 29.20 -24.89
N GLU A 26 1.21 28.10 -24.73
CA GLU A 26 0.84 27.56 -23.40
C GLU A 26 1.80 26.48 -22.86
N PHE A 27 2.86 26.14 -23.60
CA PHE A 27 3.88 25.20 -23.13
C PHE A 27 5.22 25.93 -22.96
N GLU A 28 5.68 26.05 -21.71
CA GLU A 28 7.11 26.32 -21.48
C GLU A 28 7.93 25.12 -21.98
N PRO A 29 9.01 25.34 -22.74
CA PRO A 29 9.76 24.27 -23.36
C PRO A 29 10.48 23.46 -22.27
N MET A 30 10.02 22.22 -22.06
CA MET A 30 10.87 21.17 -21.48
C MET A 30 11.90 20.79 -22.55
N ASP A 31 13.15 21.21 -22.35
CA ASP A 31 14.31 20.87 -23.18
C ASP A 31 14.75 19.40 -23.02
N GLU A 32 13.84 18.45 -23.24
CA GLU A 32 14.18 17.08 -23.60
C GLU A 32 13.28 16.64 -24.77
N GLU A 33 13.59 17.16 -25.96
CA GLU A 33 13.04 16.60 -27.19
C GLU A 33 13.48 15.14 -27.33
N VAL A 34 12.54 14.22 -27.10
CA VAL A 34 12.71 12.80 -27.45
C VAL A 34 13.18 12.72 -28.89
N THR A 35 14.40 12.22 -29.08
CA THR A 35 15.08 12.25 -30.37
C THR A 35 14.29 11.50 -31.44
N ASP A 36 14.39 11.91 -32.70
CA ASP A 36 13.71 11.22 -33.82
C ASP A 36 14.07 9.74 -33.90
N ILE A 37 15.26 9.37 -33.43
CA ILE A 37 15.75 7.99 -33.36
C ILE A 37 14.94 7.17 -32.33
N GLU A 38 14.57 7.77 -31.20
CA GLU A 38 13.76 7.14 -30.16
C GLU A 38 12.30 7.00 -30.59
N LYS A 39 11.74 8.05 -31.22
CA LYS A 39 10.40 7.99 -31.85
C LYS A 39 10.34 6.90 -32.92
N GLN A 40 11.37 6.77 -33.75
CA GLN A 40 11.45 5.71 -34.77
C GLN A 40 11.62 4.32 -34.15
N LYS A 41 12.40 4.16 -33.07
CA LYS A 41 12.52 2.88 -32.34
C LYS A 41 11.18 2.44 -31.75
N ILE A 42 10.44 3.36 -31.10
CA ILE A 42 9.12 3.08 -30.54
C ILE A 42 8.13 2.68 -31.65
N LYS A 43 8.08 3.45 -32.75
CA LYS A 43 7.20 3.18 -33.90
C LYS A 43 7.55 1.84 -34.58
N LYS A 44 8.83 1.48 -34.66
CA LYS A 44 9.32 0.19 -35.20
C LYS A 44 8.98 -0.98 -34.28
N ASN A 45 9.11 -0.81 -32.97
CA ASN A 45 8.77 -1.84 -31.97
C ASN A 45 7.26 -2.08 -31.89
N LEU A 46 6.44 -1.03 -31.97
CA LEU A 46 4.98 -1.13 -32.06
C LEU A 46 4.55 -1.80 -33.37
N LYS A 47 5.11 -1.41 -34.52
CA LYS A 47 4.82 -2.06 -35.81
C LYS A 47 5.24 -3.53 -35.84
N LYS A 48 6.34 -3.91 -35.15
CA LYS A 48 6.76 -5.32 -34.99
C LYS A 48 5.79 -6.11 -34.13
N ARG A 49 5.28 -5.54 -33.03
CA ARG A 49 4.27 -6.18 -32.17
C ARG A 49 2.93 -6.37 -32.89
N ILE A 50 2.52 -5.39 -33.71
CA ILE A 50 1.24 -5.44 -34.46
C ILE A 50 1.31 -6.39 -35.67
N LYS A 51 2.44 -6.42 -36.41
CA LYS A 51 2.60 -7.33 -37.57
C LYS A 51 2.99 -8.77 -37.21
N GLY A 52 3.26 -9.07 -35.93
CA GLY A 52 3.63 -10.41 -35.46
C GLY A 52 2.46 -11.40 -35.33
N GLN A 53 1.20 -10.94 -35.43
CA GLN A 53 0.01 -11.78 -35.34
C GLN A 53 -0.55 -12.11 -36.73
N ARG A 54 0.06 -13.06 -37.43
CA ARG A 54 -0.58 -14.05 -38.33
C ARG A 54 0.48 -14.74 -39.19
N LYS A 55 0.74 -16.01 -38.88
CA LYS A 55 0.92 -17.16 -39.80
C LYS A 55 1.36 -18.37 -38.97
N PHE A 56 0.40 -19.11 -38.40
CA PHE A 56 0.66 -20.48 -37.98
C PHE A 56 0.67 -21.37 -39.23
N LYS A 57 1.86 -21.78 -39.67
CA LYS A 57 2.00 -22.97 -40.52
C LYS A 57 2.02 -24.18 -39.58
N ILE A 58 1.03 -25.06 -39.73
CA ILE A 58 0.95 -26.34 -39.03
C ILE A 58 2.09 -27.23 -39.54
N LEU A 59 3.02 -27.58 -38.65
CA LEU A 59 3.96 -28.69 -38.87
C LEU A 59 3.64 -29.77 -37.82
N LYS A 60 3.18 -30.93 -38.30
CA LYS A 60 2.91 -32.14 -37.53
C LYS A 60 4.23 -32.81 -37.12
N TYR A 61 4.58 -32.81 -35.84
CA TYR A 61 5.44 -33.81 -35.17
C TYR A 61 5.10 -33.79 -33.67
N SER A 62 4.22 -34.69 -33.24
CA SER A 62 4.53 -35.86 -32.40
C SER A 62 5.04 -35.52 -30.98
N SER A 63 4.10 -35.62 -30.03
CA SER A 63 4.26 -36.24 -28.70
C SER A 63 5.53 -35.93 -27.88
N ILE A 64 5.27 -35.41 -26.66
CA ILE A 64 6.20 -35.20 -25.52
C ILE A 64 6.83 -33.79 -25.46
N ALA A 65 5.98 -32.76 -25.39
CA ALA A 65 6.28 -31.47 -24.73
C ALA A 65 5.00 -30.62 -24.46
N ALA A 66 3.82 -31.26 -24.39
CA ALA A 66 2.54 -30.57 -24.24
C ALA A 66 2.02 -30.51 -22.79
N ALA A 67 2.89 -30.73 -21.79
CA ALA A 67 2.51 -30.82 -20.38
C ALA A 67 3.22 -29.79 -19.47
N LEU A 68 3.68 -28.66 -20.03
CA LEU A 68 4.11 -27.51 -19.24
C LEU A 68 3.13 -26.34 -19.45
N GLY A 69 1.93 -26.56 -18.90
CA GLY A 69 1.15 -25.53 -18.22
C GLY A 69 0.48 -24.48 -19.08
N LEU A 70 -0.41 -24.92 -19.97
CA LEU A 70 -1.51 -24.09 -20.49
C LEU A 70 -2.17 -23.34 -19.32
N ILE A 71 -2.32 -22.04 -19.51
CA ILE A 71 -3.00 -21.10 -18.62
C ILE A 71 -4.47 -21.54 -18.50
N CYS A 72 -4.80 -22.33 -17.47
CA CYS A 72 -6.17 -22.65 -17.12
C CYS A 72 -6.77 -21.48 -16.35
N THR A 73 -7.17 -20.46 -17.09
CA THR A 73 -7.91 -19.32 -16.57
C THR A 73 -9.41 -19.58 -16.69
N ILE A 74 -10.02 -20.20 -15.67
CA ILE A 74 -11.48 -20.37 -15.63
C ILE A 74 -12.04 -19.34 -14.62
N GLY A 75 -12.86 -18.41 -15.10
CA GLY A 75 -13.79 -17.67 -14.25
C GLY A 75 -15.15 -18.34 -14.39
N ILE A 76 -15.76 -18.77 -13.29
CA ILE A 76 -17.10 -19.39 -13.32
C ILE A 76 -18.11 -18.28 -12.98
N GLY A 77 -18.63 -17.64 -14.01
CA GLY A 77 -19.68 -16.62 -13.96
C GLY A 77 -20.01 -16.10 -15.36
N THR A 78 -21.14 -15.40 -15.54
CA THR A 78 -21.51 -14.88 -16.86
C THR A 78 -20.58 -13.72 -17.23
N ILE A 79 -19.82 -13.87 -18.31
CA ILE A 79 -19.09 -12.75 -18.93
C ILE A 79 -20.14 -11.95 -19.70
N SER A 80 -20.64 -10.86 -19.13
CA SER A 80 -21.61 -9.99 -19.82
C SER A 80 -20.87 -9.06 -20.79
N PRO A 81 -21.16 -9.11 -22.11
CA PRO A 81 -20.50 -8.25 -23.10
C PRO A 81 -20.68 -6.75 -22.83
N ALA A 82 -21.80 -6.35 -22.22
CA ALA A 82 -22.09 -4.94 -21.87
C ALA A 82 -21.17 -4.38 -20.77
N PHE A 83 -20.43 -5.24 -20.06
CA PHE A 83 -19.49 -4.87 -19.01
C PHE A 83 -18.03 -5.18 -19.38
N ALA A 84 -17.78 -5.68 -20.59
CA ALA A 84 -16.46 -6.09 -21.09
C ALA A 84 -15.64 -4.93 -21.67
N GLU A 85 -16.08 -3.67 -21.50
CA GLU A 85 -15.22 -2.53 -21.78
C GLU A 85 -14.01 -2.60 -20.86
N ASN A 86 -12.84 -2.89 -21.45
CA ASN A 86 -11.56 -2.74 -20.79
C ASN A 86 -11.50 -1.31 -20.25
N ILE A 87 -11.60 -1.14 -18.93
CA ILE A 87 -11.25 0.15 -18.33
C ILE A 87 -9.79 0.36 -18.74
N PRO A 88 -9.46 1.43 -19.49
CA PRO A 88 -8.10 1.67 -19.95
C PRO A 88 -7.29 2.17 -18.75
N ILE A 89 -6.96 1.27 -17.82
CA ILE A 89 -6.10 1.55 -16.68
C ILE A 89 -4.68 1.23 -17.14
N LEU A 90 -4.14 2.12 -17.96
CA LEU A 90 -2.97 1.87 -18.79
C LEU A 90 -1.65 1.65 -18.01
N ASN A 91 -1.61 1.74 -16.67
CA ASN A 91 -0.35 1.78 -15.91
C ASN A 91 -0.32 1.05 -14.53
N SER A 92 -1.05 -0.08 -14.34
CA SER A 92 -1.15 -0.81 -13.05
C SER A 92 -1.91 -0.03 -11.96
N ILE A 93 -3.03 -0.59 -11.50
CA ILE A 93 -3.82 -0.03 -10.38
C ILE A 93 -2.99 -0.06 -9.10
N THR A 94 -2.24 -1.14 -8.92
CA THR A 94 -1.38 -1.38 -7.77
C THR A 94 -0.34 -0.28 -7.66
N GLN A 95 0.37 0.02 -8.75
CA GLN A 95 1.36 1.10 -8.77
C GLN A 95 0.73 2.44 -8.37
N LYS A 96 -0.33 2.84 -9.08
CA LYS A 96 -0.98 4.14 -8.87
C LYS A 96 -1.47 4.31 -7.42
N LEU A 97 -2.19 3.32 -6.90
CA LEU A 97 -2.74 3.40 -5.55
C LEU A 97 -1.65 3.36 -4.49
N ASN A 98 -0.63 2.51 -4.63
CA ASN A 98 0.44 2.48 -3.63
C ASN A 98 1.25 3.78 -3.63
N ASP A 99 1.54 4.37 -4.80
CA ASP A 99 2.23 5.67 -4.87
C ASP A 99 1.41 6.80 -4.23
N GLU A 100 0.09 6.82 -4.43
CA GLU A 100 -0.81 7.84 -3.85
C GLU A 100 -0.86 7.78 -2.30
N PHE A 101 -0.60 6.61 -1.73
CA PHE A 101 -0.52 6.36 -0.29
C PHE A 101 0.94 6.24 0.21
N GLY A 102 1.93 6.72 -0.56
CA GLY A 102 3.33 6.85 -0.13
C GLY A 102 4.15 5.55 -0.15
N SER A 103 3.68 4.52 -0.83
CA SER A 103 4.34 3.22 -0.97
C SER A 103 4.99 3.07 -2.36
N HIS A 104 6.27 3.43 -2.49
CA HIS A 104 6.95 3.58 -3.78
C HIS A 104 7.71 2.33 -4.28
N GLY A 105 6.98 1.22 -4.44
CA GLY A 105 7.49 -0.02 -5.03
C GLY A 105 7.42 -0.03 -6.56
N SER A 106 8.19 -0.89 -7.23
CA SER A 106 8.09 -1.10 -8.69
C SER A 106 6.95 -2.07 -9.07
N TYR A 107 5.75 -1.89 -8.53
CA TYR A 107 4.63 -2.84 -8.69
C TYR A 107 4.28 -3.14 -10.15
N ALA A 108 4.24 -2.13 -11.01
CA ALA A 108 3.85 -2.30 -12.41
C ALA A 108 4.78 -3.26 -13.18
N GLU A 109 6.08 -3.23 -12.89
CA GLU A 109 7.10 -4.06 -13.55
C GLU A 109 6.97 -5.54 -13.16
N TYR A 110 6.57 -5.81 -11.92
CA TYR A 110 6.50 -7.16 -11.35
C TYR A 110 5.06 -7.73 -11.34
N SER A 111 4.09 -6.95 -11.80
CA SER A 111 2.69 -7.36 -11.91
C SER A 111 2.47 -8.36 -13.03
N GLN A 112 1.84 -9.47 -12.70
CA GLN A 112 1.29 -10.38 -13.69
C GLN A 112 -0.15 -9.95 -14.01
N ILE A 113 -0.39 -9.58 -15.27
CA ILE A 113 -1.73 -9.21 -15.74
C ILE A 113 -2.66 -10.43 -15.68
N VAL A 114 -3.83 -10.25 -15.09
CA VAL A 114 -4.93 -11.23 -15.03
C VAL A 114 -6.10 -10.77 -15.90
N ASN A 115 -6.56 -9.53 -15.71
CA ASN A 115 -7.67 -8.87 -16.43
C ASN A 115 -8.89 -9.76 -16.68
N LYS A 116 -9.45 -10.30 -15.60
CA LYS A 116 -10.64 -11.15 -15.67
C LYS A 116 -11.83 -10.50 -15.00
N PRO A 117 -12.88 -10.13 -15.74
CA PRO A 117 -14.16 -9.73 -15.17
C PRO A 117 -15.04 -10.96 -14.88
N VAL A 118 -15.71 -10.95 -13.74
CA VAL A 118 -16.87 -11.81 -13.46
C VAL A 118 -18.02 -10.93 -13.02
N THR A 119 -19.20 -11.13 -13.58
CA THR A 119 -20.41 -10.35 -13.24
C THR A 119 -21.43 -11.26 -12.56
N SER A 120 -21.98 -10.79 -11.43
CA SER A 120 -23.09 -11.43 -10.73
C SER A 120 -23.92 -10.33 -10.07
N ASN A 121 -25.26 -10.45 -10.11
CA ASN A 121 -26.19 -9.54 -9.44
C ASN A 121 -25.90 -8.03 -9.61
N GLY A 122 -25.54 -7.61 -10.83
CA GLY A 122 -25.30 -6.21 -11.18
C GLY A 122 -23.93 -5.65 -10.79
N ILE A 123 -23.07 -6.46 -10.17
CA ILE A 123 -21.69 -6.10 -9.83
C ILE A 123 -20.73 -6.93 -10.68
N THR A 124 -19.75 -6.25 -11.27
CA THR A 124 -18.62 -6.85 -11.96
C THR A 124 -17.37 -6.67 -11.11
N LEU A 125 -16.82 -7.78 -10.62
CA LEU A 125 -15.51 -7.83 -9.99
C LEU A 125 -14.49 -8.22 -11.05
N THR A 126 -13.44 -7.41 -11.20
CA THR A 126 -12.34 -7.66 -12.12
C THR A 126 -11.05 -7.83 -11.35
N ILE A 127 -10.41 -8.99 -11.47
CA ILE A 127 -9.03 -9.16 -11.01
C ILE A 127 -8.12 -8.64 -12.12
N ASN A 128 -7.50 -7.50 -11.90
CA ASN A 128 -6.69 -6.80 -12.90
C ASN A 128 -5.29 -7.42 -12.98
N GLU A 129 -4.63 -7.56 -11.83
CA GLU A 129 -3.24 -7.99 -11.74
C GLU A 129 -2.94 -8.67 -10.41
N VAL A 130 -1.84 -9.42 -10.37
CA VAL A 130 -1.34 -10.08 -9.17
C VAL A 130 0.18 -10.02 -9.11
N ILE A 131 0.72 -9.80 -7.92
CA ILE A 131 2.13 -9.94 -7.57
C ILE A 131 2.22 -10.97 -6.45
N ALA A 132 3.30 -11.77 -6.44
CA ALA A 132 3.54 -12.76 -5.40
C ALA A 132 5.04 -12.85 -5.09
N ASP A 133 5.36 -12.99 -3.81
CA ASP A 133 6.68 -13.43 -3.33
C ASP A 133 6.54 -14.55 -2.29
N ASP A 134 7.58 -14.78 -1.49
CA ASP A 134 7.60 -15.83 -0.47
C ASP A 134 6.94 -15.41 0.87
N SER A 135 6.37 -14.21 1.00
CA SER A 135 5.65 -13.78 2.21
C SER A 135 4.27 -13.17 1.95
N LYS A 136 4.06 -12.55 0.79
CA LYS A 136 2.81 -11.83 0.45
C LYS A 136 2.32 -12.02 -0.99
N LEU A 137 1.04 -11.74 -1.16
CA LEU A 137 0.36 -11.53 -2.44
C LEU A 137 -0.13 -10.10 -2.51
N VAL A 138 0.00 -9.45 -3.65
CA VAL A 138 -0.65 -8.16 -3.91
C VAL A 138 -1.65 -8.36 -5.05
N ILE A 139 -2.92 -8.06 -4.82
CA ILE A 139 -3.98 -8.20 -5.81
C ILE A 139 -4.56 -6.83 -6.11
N GLY A 140 -4.41 -6.40 -7.36
CA GLY A 140 -5.09 -5.21 -7.90
C GLY A 140 -6.42 -5.60 -8.53
N TYR A 141 -7.52 -4.99 -8.10
CA TYR A 141 -8.85 -5.30 -8.59
C TYR A 141 -9.78 -4.09 -8.70
N THR A 142 -10.81 -4.24 -9.54
CA THR A 142 -11.84 -3.25 -9.79
C THR A 142 -13.22 -3.81 -9.50
N ILE A 143 -14.06 -3.06 -8.80
CA ILE A 143 -15.46 -3.35 -8.57
C ILE A 143 -16.28 -2.31 -9.32
N LYS A 144 -17.07 -2.74 -10.31
CA LYS A 144 -18.00 -1.88 -11.07
C LYS A 144 -19.43 -2.34 -10.83
N SER A 145 -20.31 -1.42 -10.50
CA SER A 145 -21.73 -1.71 -10.21
C SER A 145 -22.65 -0.94 -11.15
N ASN A 146 -23.81 -1.51 -11.49
CA ASN A 146 -24.86 -0.81 -12.23
C ASN A 146 -25.64 0.21 -11.38
N LYS A 147 -25.47 0.15 -10.06
CA LYS A 147 -26.05 1.07 -9.08
C LYS A 147 -24.92 1.71 -8.28
N LYS A 148 -25.19 2.87 -7.70
CA LYS A 148 -24.28 3.49 -6.73
C LYS A 148 -23.87 2.47 -5.67
N ILE A 149 -22.57 2.33 -5.45
CA ILE A 149 -21.99 1.38 -4.49
C ILE A 149 -21.14 2.15 -3.46
N GLN A 150 -21.20 1.74 -2.21
CA GLN A 150 -20.51 2.37 -1.08
C GLN A 150 -19.98 1.29 -0.14
N ASN A 151 -19.20 1.69 0.86
CA ASN A 151 -18.65 0.82 1.91
C ASN A 151 -17.77 -0.32 1.35
N LEU A 152 -17.05 -0.06 0.26
CA LEU A 152 -16.08 -0.98 -0.34
C LEU A 152 -14.68 -0.88 0.30
N GLU A 153 -14.47 0.13 1.14
CA GLU A 153 -13.24 0.35 1.89
C GLU A 153 -12.92 -0.86 2.77
N THR A 154 -13.95 -1.44 3.42
CA THR A 154 -13.83 -2.60 4.32
C THR A 154 -13.90 -3.96 3.60
N PHE A 155 -14.27 -3.99 2.32
CA PHE A 155 -14.30 -5.22 1.55
C PHE A 155 -12.88 -5.75 1.32
N SER A 156 -12.66 -7.05 1.57
CA SER A 156 -11.34 -7.68 1.46
C SER A 156 -11.45 -9.01 0.73
N LEU A 157 -10.57 -9.25 -0.24
CA LEU A 157 -10.48 -10.53 -0.94
C LEU A 157 -9.83 -11.61 -0.08
N SER A 158 -9.07 -11.23 0.95
CA SER A 158 -8.36 -12.18 1.82
C SER A 158 -9.25 -13.25 2.42
N MET A 159 -10.49 -12.91 2.80
CA MET A 159 -11.45 -13.84 3.40
C MET A 159 -11.97 -14.91 2.43
N PHE A 160 -11.80 -14.70 1.12
CA PHE A 160 -12.26 -15.60 0.06
C PHE A 160 -11.09 -16.35 -0.62
N LEU A 161 -9.86 -16.10 -0.17
CA LEU A 161 -8.63 -16.55 -0.82
C LEU A 161 -8.28 -17.99 -0.46
N LYS A 162 -8.02 -18.78 -1.50
CA LYS A 162 -7.33 -20.06 -1.40
C LYS A 162 -6.04 -20.03 -2.20
N VAL A 163 -4.97 -20.53 -1.58
CA VAL A 163 -3.67 -20.75 -2.21
C VAL A 163 -3.40 -22.25 -2.23
N ASP A 164 -3.22 -22.82 -3.42
CA ASP A 164 -3.04 -24.26 -3.65
C ASP A 164 -4.08 -25.11 -2.91
N GLY A 165 -5.34 -24.66 -2.96
CA GLY A 165 -6.50 -25.31 -2.34
C GLY A 165 -6.66 -25.08 -0.84
N LYS A 166 -5.69 -24.47 -0.15
CA LYS A 166 -5.75 -24.16 1.28
C LYS A 166 -6.31 -22.76 1.50
N MET A 167 -7.25 -22.63 2.44
CA MET A 167 -7.83 -21.33 2.81
C MET A 167 -6.77 -20.46 3.48
N SER A 168 -6.64 -19.22 3.02
CA SER A 168 -5.84 -18.19 3.68
C SER A 168 -6.78 -17.34 4.52
N GLY A 169 -6.44 -17.13 5.79
CA GLY A 169 -7.04 -16.09 6.62
C GLY A 169 -5.92 -15.19 7.07
N SER A 170 -5.74 -14.06 6.40
CA SER A 170 -4.73 -13.09 6.78
C SER A 170 -4.98 -11.77 6.09
N THR A 171 -4.84 -10.68 6.84
CA THR A 171 -4.96 -9.31 6.35
C THR A 171 -3.57 -8.66 6.34
N GLY A 172 -3.27 -7.93 5.26
CA GLY A 172 -2.13 -7.01 5.19
C GLY A 172 -2.62 -5.57 5.05
N SER A 173 -1.91 -4.77 4.27
CA SER A 173 -2.29 -3.41 3.94
C SER A 173 -3.20 -3.35 2.71
N SER A 174 -3.96 -2.27 2.57
CA SER A 174 -4.68 -2.02 1.32
C SER A 174 -4.78 -0.53 1.03
N ALA A 175 -4.72 -0.19 -0.24
CA ALA A 175 -5.00 1.14 -0.76
C ALA A 175 -6.19 1.04 -1.73
N GLY A 176 -7.14 1.96 -1.66
CA GLY A 176 -8.32 1.91 -2.51
C GLY A 176 -9.02 3.25 -2.58
N ASN A 177 -9.65 3.51 -3.73
CA ASN A 177 -10.29 4.78 -4.04
C ASN A 177 -11.50 4.55 -4.96
N TYR A 178 -12.53 5.37 -4.77
CA TYR A 178 -13.61 5.51 -5.76
C TYR A 178 -13.12 6.32 -6.95
N ILE A 179 -13.33 5.78 -8.15
CA ILE A 179 -13.12 6.53 -9.40
C ILE A 179 -14.37 7.39 -9.68
N ASP A 180 -15.54 6.83 -9.37
CA ASP A 180 -16.85 7.47 -9.45
C ASP A 180 -17.84 6.73 -8.52
N ASP A 181 -19.11 7.15 -8.52
CA ASP A 181 -20.18 6.56 -7.69
C ASP A 181 -20.46 5.06 -7.96
N HIS A 182 -19.93 4.50 -9.05
CA HIS A 182 -20.21 3.15 -9.55
C HIS A 182 -18.96 2.29 -9.68
N THR A 183 -17.76 2.87 -9.53
CA THR A 183 -16.48 2.22 -9.78
C THR A 183 -15.51 2.44 -8.64
N TYR A 184 -15.03 1.34 -8.05
CA TYR A 184 -14.02 1.34 -7.00
C TYR A 184 -12.82 0.50 -7.41
N VAL A 185 -11.63 1.01 -7.16
CA VAL A 185 -10.37 0.28 -7.40
C VAL A 185 -9.65 0.04 -6.08
N LYS A 186 -9.03 -1.14 -5.94
CA LYS A 186 -8.28 -1.50 -4.74
C LYS A 186 -7.02 -2.28 -5.08
N SER A 187 -5.97 -2.02 -4.33
CA SER A 187 -4.75 -2.81 -4.22
C SER A 187 -4.73 -3.40 -2.82
N GLU A 188 -4.70 -4.73 -2.71
CA GLU A 188 -4.72 -5.43 -1.43
C GLU A 188 -3.50 -6.31 -1.28
N GLU A 189 -2.70 -6.06 -0.24
CA GLU A 189 -1.57 -6.88 0.15
C GLU A 189 -2.01 -7.89 1.22
N ILE A 190 -1.70 -9.15 0.97
CA ILE A 190 -2.17 -10.30 1.76
C ILE A 190 -0.93 -11.12 2.15
N HIS A 191 -0.56 -11.06 3.42
CA HIS A 191 0.52 -11.88 3.97
C HIS A 191 0.02 -13.29 4.23
N THR A 192 0.76 -14.34 3.88
CA THR A 192 0.30 -15.69 4.23
C THR A 192 1.45 -16.68 4.26
N ASP A 193 1.47 -17.55 5.28
CA ASP A 193 2.46 -18.63 5.36
C ASP A 193 2.28 -19.67 4.25
N LEU A 194 1.11 -19.69 3.59
CA LEU A 194 0.80 -20.64 2.52
C LEU A 194 1.74 -20.51 1.32
N ILE A 195 2.32 -19.32 1.08
CA ILE A 195 3.21 -19.07 -0.06
C ILE A 195 4.70 -19.24 0.26
N LYS A 196 5.07 -19.30 1.55
CA LYS A 196 6.47 -19.37 2.02
C LYS A 196 7.24 -20.58 1.50
N ASN A 197 6.57 -21.73 1.45
CA ASN A 197 7.15 -23.00 0.95
C ASN A 197 6.47 -23.48 -0.34
N ALA A 198 5.63 -22.64 -0.94
CA ALA A 198 4.95 -23.01 -2.17
C ALA A 198 5.94 -23.01 -3.34
N SER A 199 5.60 -23.79 -4.37
CA SER A 199 6.31 -23.76 -5.64
C SER A 199 6.43 -22.34 -6.18
N LYS A 200 7.42 -22.09 -7.04
CA LYS A 200 7.63 -20.82 -7.74
C LYS A 200 6.37 -20.28 -8.42
N LYS A 201 5.49 -21.19 -8.82
CA LYS A 201 4.13 -20.91 -9.27
C LYS A 201 3.15 -21.40 -8.21
N ILE A 202 2.19 -20.55 -7.88
CA ILE A 202 1.11 -20.83 -6.92
C ILE A 202 -0.23 -20.75 -7.65
N ASN A 203 -1.18 -21.59 -7.25
CA ASN A 203 -2.55 -21.52 -7.74
C ASN A 203 -3.40 -20.72 -6.78
N ILE A 204 -4.12 -19.74 -7.31
CA ILE A 204 -4.98 -18.83 -6.55
C ILE A 204 -6.42 -19.11 -6.97
N ALA A 205 -7.27 -19.30 -5.96
CA ALA A 205 -8.71 -19.30 -6.15
C ALA A 205 -9.38 -18.28 -5.21
N LEU A 206 -10.31 -17.51 -5.76
CA LEU A 206 -11.15 -16.58 -5.01
C LEU A 206 -12.59 -17.04 -5.18
N ASN A 207 -13.29 -17.32 -4.08
CA ASN A 207 -14.70 -17.72 -4.11
C ASN A 207 -15.53 -16.67 -3.37
N VAL A 208 -15.76 -15.54 -4.03
CA VAL A 208 -16.49 -14.41 -3.43
C VAL A 208 -17.99 -14.66 -3.57
N ASP A 209 -18.71 -14.66 -2.46
CA ASP A 209 -20.15 -14.89 -2.41
C ASP A 209 -20.97 -13.65 -2.00
N GLU A 210 -20.28 -12.56 -1.67
CA GLU A 210 -20.88 -11.29 -1.25
C GLU A 210 -19.94 -10.11 -1.53
N ILE A 211 -20.50 -9.01 -2.04
CA ILE A 211 -19.81 -7.72 -2.15
C ILE A 211 -20.77 -6.62 -1.67
N SER A 212 -20.37 -5.85 -0.64
CA SER A 212 -21.20 -4.77 -0.06
C SER A 212 -22.64 -5.20 0.26
N ASN A 213 -22.81 -6.30 1.01
CA ASN A 213 -24.12 -6.89 1.37
C ASN A 213 -24.95 -7.43 0.19
N ILE A 214 -24.41 -7.43 -1.03
CA ILE A 214 -25.06 -8.01 -2.21
C ILE A 214 -24.50 -9.41 -2.40
N LYS A 215 -25.34 -10.42 -2.11
CA LYS A 215 -25.02 -11.83 -2.39
C LYS A 215 -24.81 -12.05 -3.88
N GLY A 216 -23.91 -12.95 -4.24
CA GLY A 216 -23.61 -13.30 -5.63
C GLY A 216 -22.60 -14.42 -5.73
N LYS A 217 -22.02 -14.62 -6.92
CA LYS A 217 -20.94 -15.58 -7.14
C LYS A 217 -19.90 -14.99 -8.08
N TRP A 218 -18.75 -14.60 -7.55
CA TRP A 218 -17.60 -14.12 -8.30
C TRP A 218 -16.40 -15.05 -8.06
N ASN A 219 -16.32 -16.11 -8.86
CA ASN A 219 -15.31 -17.15 -8.71
C ASN A 219 -14.17 -16.97 -9.71
N PHE A 220 -12.94 -16.96 -9.20
CA PHE A 220 -11.72 -16.86 -10.00
C PHE A 220 -10.80 -18.03 -9.72
N ALA A 221 -10.21 -18.59 -10.77
CA ALA A 221 -9.04 -19.46 -10.69
C ALA A 221 -7.95 -18.94 -11.62
N PHE A 222 -6.76 -18.70 -11.08
CA PHE A 222 -5.58 -18.27 -11.83
C PHE A 222 -4.31 -18.71 -11.10
N SER A 223 -3.15 -18.44 -11.68
CA SER A 223 -1.86 -18.73 -11.05
C SER A 223 -0.99 -17.50 -11.04
N ALA A 224 -0.16 -17.34 -10.02
CA ALA A 224 0.86 -16.29 -9.95
C ALA A 224 2.27 -16.92 -9.92
N SER A 225 3.23 -16.28 -10.58
CA SER A 225 4.65 -16.64 -10.47
C SER A 225 5.36 -15.70 -9.51
N LYS A 226 6.21 -16.28 -8.64
CA LYS A 226 7.11 -15.56 -7.73
C LYS A 226 8.47 -15.27 -8.36
N ASP A 227 8.77 -15.84 -9.53
CA ASP A 227 10.14 -15.98 -10.05
C ASP A 227 10.86 -14.65 -10.26
N GLN A 228 10.23 -13.68 -10.92
CA GLN A 228 10.88 -12.41 -11.24
C GLN A 228 11.20 -11.61 -9.97
N LEU A 229 10.24 -11.54 -9.04
CA LEU A 229 10.38 -10.77 -7.83
C LEU A 229 11.42 -11.40 -6.89
N VAL A 230 11.38 -12.72 -6.70
CA VAL A 230 12.38 -13.46 -5.90
C VAL A 230 13.78 -13.36 -6.52
N LYS A 231 13.90 -13.47 -7.84
CA LYS A 231 15.19 -13.36 -8.55
C LYS A 231 15.85 -11.99 -8.36
N ASN A 232 15.05 -10.92 -8.34
CA ASN A 232 15.52 -9.55 -8.19
C ASN A 232 15.53 -9.08 -6.73
N SER A 233 15.34 -9.99 -5.77
CA SER A 233 15.41 -9.71 -4.34
C SER A 233 16.75 -10.16 -3.74
N VAL A 234 17.22 -9.45 -2.73
CA VAL A 234 18.42 -9.80 -1.96
C VAL A 234 18.04 -10.13 -0.53
N VAL A 235 18.51 -11.27 -0.02
CA VAL A 235 18.21 -11.76 1.32
C VAL A 235 19.46 -11.78 2.17
N PHE A 236 19.39 -11.23 3.39
CA PHE A 236 20.39 -11.40 4.44
C PHE A 236 19.78 -12.10 5.64
N LYS A 237 20.58 -12.89 6.36
CA LYS A 237 20.15 -13.68 7.53
C LYS A 237 21.03 -13.34 8.74
N PRO A 238 20.80 -12.19 9.40
CA PRO A 238 21.70 -11.68 10.43
C PRO A 238 21.64 -12.49 11.73
N ASN A 239 20.54 -13.23 11.99
CA ASN A 239 20.38 -14.09 13.17
C ASN A 239 20.63 -13.35 14.50
N ILE A 240 20.19 -12.09 14.58
CA ILE A 240 20.34 -11.24 15.78
C ILE A 240 19.28 -11.66 16.80
N LYS A 241 19.69 -11.93 18.04
CA LYS A 241 18.79 -12.20 19.15
C LYS A 241 18.51 -10.90 19.90
N LEU A 242 17.26 -10.71 20.28
CA LEU A 242 16.75 -9.54 21.00
C LEU A 242 16.04 -10.02 22.27
N ASP A 243 16.36 -9.38 23.38
CA ASP A 243 15.79 -9.72 24.68
C ASP A 243 14.90 -8.59 25.17
N PHE A 244 13.59 -8.73 24.96
CA PHE A 244 12.59 -7.74 25.34
C PHE A 244 11.92 -8.12 26.66
N PRO A 245 11.25 -7.19 27.37
CA PRO A 245 10.66 -7.50 28.68
C PRO A 245 9.67 -8.67 28.64
N ASN A 246 8.82 -8.75 27.62
CA ASN A 246 7.79 -9.80 27.48
C ASN A 246 8.21 -11.02 26.63
N SER A 247 9.31 -10.94 25.88
CA SER A 247 9.63 -11.94 24.85
C SER A 247 11.13 -12.02 24.53
N ILE A 248 11.52 -13.16 23.96
CA ILE A 248 12.82 -13.31 23.30
C ILE A 248 12.53 -13.38 21.80
N ALA A 249 13.07 -12.42 21.06
CA ALA A 249 12.88 -12.30 19.63
C ALA A 249 14.19 -12.51 18.86
N LYS A 250 14.05 -12.73 17.57
CA LYS A 250 15.17 -12.96 16.66
C LYS A 250 14.86 -12.38 15.30
N VAL A 251 15.79 -11.58 14.77
CA VAL A 251 15.76 -11.15 13.36
C VAL A 251 16.24 -12.31 12.50
N ASP A 252 15.30 -12.97 11.82
CA ASP A 252 15.56 -14.15 11.00
C ASP A 252 16.22 -13.79 9.67
N LYS A 253 15.59 -12.85 8.97
CA LYS A 253 16.04 -12.38 7.67
C LYS A 253 15.55 -10.97 7.38
N ILE A 254 16.26 -10.32 6.48
CA ILE A 254 15.83 -9.10 5.80
C ILE A 254 15.83 -9.35 4.30
N VAL A 255 14.80 -8.85 3.61
CA VAL A 255 14.62 -9.00 2.17
C VAL A 255 14.50 -7.61 1.57
N PHE A 256 15.42 -7.29 0.67
CA PHE A 256 15.32 -6.11 -0.19
C PHE A 256 14.73 -6.56 -1.52
N SER A 257 13.45 -6.24 -1.75
CA SER A 257 12.75 -6.58 -2.98
C SER A 257 12.59 -5.33 -3.87
N PRO A 258 12.25 -5.52 -5.15
CA PRO A 258 11.87 -4.42 -6.03
C PRO A 258 10.61 -3.65 -5.62
N ILE A 259 9.79 -4.16 -4.69
CA ILE A 259 8.54 -3.51 -4.27
C ILE A 259 8.62 -2.95 -2.84
N ASP A 260 9.50 -3.47 -1.98
CA ASP A 260 9.65 -3.06 -0.58
C ASP A 260 10.90 -3.66 0.08
N THR A 261 11.11 -3.28 1.35
CA THR A 261 12.09 -3.88 2.25
C THR A 261 11.36 -4.51 3.43
N SER A 262 11.55 -5.80 3.68
CA SER A 262 10.90 -6.53 4.79
C SER A 262 11.90 -7.09 5.79
N ILE A 263 11.68 -6.86 7.09
CA ILE A 263 12.42 -7.49 8.20
C ILE A 263 11.52 -8.53 8.86
N PHE A 264 11.97 -9.77 8.88
CA PHE A 264 11.24 -10.90 9.45
C PHE A 264 11.81 -11.23 10.83
N VAL A 265 10.93 -11.25 11.82
CA VAL A 265 11.25 -11.50 13.22
C VAL A 265 10.43 -12.68 13.71
N SER A 266 11.06 -13.66 14.34
CA SER A 266 10.37 -14.70 15.10
C SER A 266 10.70 -14.59 16.57
N GLY A 267 9.83 -15.08 17.44
CA GLY A 267 10.09 -15.04 18.86
C GLY A 267 9.18 -15.93 19.68
N ASN A 268 9.46 -15.92 20.98
CA ASN A 268 8.67 -16.62 21.98
C ASN A 268 8.37 -15.71 23.16
N TYR A 269 7.16 -15.80 23.70
CA TYR A 269 6.82 -15.15 24.96
C TYR A 269 7.59 -15.77 26.12
N LYS A 270 8.09 -14.92 27.02
CA LYS A 270 8.73 -15.37 28.26
C LYS A 270 7.71 -15.95 29.25
N ASP A 271 6.51 -15.37 29.28
CA ASP A 271 5.39 -15.80 30.12
C ASP A 271 4.12 -15.92 29.27
N LYS A 272 3.83 -17.15 28.81
CA LYS A 272 2.74 -17.45 27.89
C LYS A 272 1.36 -17.25 28.54
N GLU A 273 1.23 -17.58 29.82
CA GLU A 273 -0.03 -17.44 30.57
C GLU A 273 -0.40 -15.97 30.75
N LYS A 274 0.58 -15.12 31.06
CA LYS A 274 0.37 -13.68 31.14
C LYS A 274 -0.06 -13.08 29.80
N VAL A 275 0.57 -13.50 28.70
CA VAL A 275 0.19 -13.02 27.36
C VAL A 275 -1.20 -13.50 26.97
N LYS A 276 -1.52 -14.78 27.20
CA LYS A 276 -2.85 -15.33 26.95
C LYS A 276 -3.92 -14.55 27.72
N LYS A 277 -3.69 -14.28 29.01
CA LYS A 277 -4.57 -13.46 29.84
C LYS A 277 -4.69 -12.03 29.32
N ASN A 278 -3.60 -11.41 28.88
CA ASN A 278 -3.63 -10.05 28.34
C ASN A 278 -4.39 -9.97 27.01
N MET A 279 -4.19 -10.93 26.10
CA MET A 279 -4.97 -11.03 24.86
C MET A 279 -6.45 -11.24 25.14
N GLU A 280 -6.79 -12.11 26.10
CA GLU A 280 -8.19 -12.43 26.45
C GLU A 280 -8.91 -11.31 27.22
N VAL A 281 -8.19 -10.56 28.08
CA VAL A 281 -8.79 -9.59 29.01
C VAL A 281 -8.61 -8.15 28.55
N ASN A 282 -7.43 -7.81 28.05
CA ASN A 282 -7.05 -6.43 27.71
C ASN A 282 -7.14 -6.16 26.21
N HIS A 283 -7.37 -7.18 25.37
CA HIS A 283 -7.32 -7.08 23.91
C HIS A 283 -6.01 -6.41 23.43
N ASP A 284 -4.91 -6.74 24.10
CA ASP A 284 -3.58 -6.30 23.71
C ASP A 284 -3.03 -7.27 22.66
N ASP A 285 -3.21 -6.90 21.39
CA ASP A 285 -2.75 -7.69 20.24
C ASP A 285 -1.25 -7.49 19.93
N SER A 286 -0.53 -6.71 20.75
CA SER A 286 0.90 -6.54 20.61
C SER A 286 1.62 -7.87 20.82
N LEU A 287 2.32 -8.32 19.77
CA LEU A 287 3.06 -9.58 19.78
C LEU A 287 4.41 -9.46 20.49
N MET A 288 4.87 -8.25 20.79
CA MET A 288 6.18 -8.00 21.37
C MET A 288 6.24 -6.57 21.93
N ASP A 289 6.84 -6.39 23.10
CA ASP A 289 7.13 -5.03 23.56
C ASP A 289 8.06 -4.33 22.56
N TYR A 290 7.74 -3.08 22.23
CA TYR A 290 8.49 -2.27 21.25
C TYR A 290 8.39 -2.82 19.81
N ASP A 291 7.16 -3.15 19.40
CA ASP A 291 6.81 -3.70 18.08
C ASP A 291 6.83 -2.69 16.93
N TYR A 292 6.92 -1.38 17.21
CA TYR A 292 7.16 -0.36 16.19
C TYR A 292 8.66 -0.08 16.05
N TRP A 293 9.26 -0.32 14.89
CA TRP A 293 10.69 -0.11 14.67
C TRP A 293 10.92 1.06 13.72
N VAL A 294 11.72 2.04 14.16
CA VAL A 294 12.26 3.06 13.26
C VAL A 294 13.61 2.58 12.75
N ALA A 295 13.75 2.54 11.43
CA ALA A 295 14.96 2.06 10.77
C ALA A 295 15.67 3.21 10.05
N TYR A 296 17.00 3.22 10.13
CA TYR A 296 17.86 4.19 9.44
C TYR A 296 18.88 3.45 8.59
N ASP A 297 19.19 4.02 7.43
CA ASP A 297 20.26 3.53 6.57
C ASP A 297 21.67 3.86 7.12
N ASP A 298 22.71 3.48 6.38
CA ASP A 298 24.11 3.71 6.76
C ASP A 298 24.56 5.18 6.68
N LYS A 299 23.68 6.07 6.23
CA LYS A 299 23.85 7.53 6.22
C LYS A 299 22.99 8.23 7.29
N GLY A 300 22.22 7.47 8.07
CA GLY A 300 21.31 8.01 9.07
C GLY A 300 19.99 8.52 8.49
N VAL A 301 19.65 8.16 7.25
CA VAL A 301 18.35 8.51 6.65
C VAL A 301 17.30 7.51 7.10
N GLU A 302 16.20 8.01 7.67
CA GLU A 302 15.07 7.18 8.08
C GLU A 302 14.39 6.51 6.87
N LEU A 303 14.16 5.20 7.00
CA LEU A 303 13.39 4.40 6.06
C LEU A 303 11.91 4.69 6.23
N ILE A 304 11.19 4.78 5.11
CA ILE A 304 9.75 5.05 5.10
C ILE A 304 9.01 3.74 5.41
N PRO A 305 8.25 3.64 6.52
CA PRO A 305 7.40 2.48 6.79
C PRO A 305 6.24 2.39 5.80
N LYS A 306 5.89 1.16 5.39
CA LYS A 306 4.74 0.86 4.49
C LYS A 306 3.44 0.58 5.27
N GLY A 307 3.51 0.64 6.60
CA GLY A 307 2.46 0.29 7.55
C GLY A 307 3.06 -0.21 8.86
N LEU A 308 2.22 -0.71 9.77
CA LEU A 308 2.68 -1.32 11.03
C LEU A 308 3.33 -2.70 10.83
N GLY A 309 3.33 -3.22 9.59
CA GLY A 309 3.69 -4.60 9.30
C GLY A 309 2.56 -5.57 9.64
N GLY A 310 2.87 -6.85 9.64
CA GLY A 310 1.93 -7.92 9.96
C GLY A 310 2.56 -8.92 10.90
N GLY A 311 1.75 -9.59 11.72
CA GLY A 311 2.27 -10.62 12.59
C GLY A 311 1.21 -11.60 13.03
N ARG A 312 1.67 -12.77 13.46
CA ARG A 312 0.81 -13.82 14.00
C ARG A 312 1.47 -14.42 15.23
N GLY A 313 0.74 -14.42 16.33
CA GLY A 313 1.07 -15.15 17.55
C GLY A 313 0.16 -16.36 17.74
N ASP A 314 0.69 -17.41 18.35
CA ASP A 314 -0.08 -18.49 18.93
C ASP A 314 0.14 -18.47 20.45
N SER A 315 -0.90 -18.09 21.19
CA SER A 315 -0.84 -17.97 22.64
C SER A 315 -0.67 -19.32 23.35
N ASN A 316 -1.00 -20.45 22.72
CA ASN A 316 -0.83 -21.77 23.32
C ASN A 316 0.63 -22.24 23.22
N THR A 317 1.24 -22.08 22.05
CA THR A 317 2.66 -22.42 21.88
C THR A 317 3.58 -21.32 22.37
N GLY A 318 3.08 -20.10 22.46
CA GLY A 318 3.81 -18.88 22.81
C GLY A 318 4.73 -18.38 21.71
N ILE A 319 4.63 -18.92 20.49
CA ILE A 319 5.44 -18.56 19.33
C ILE A 319 4.77 -17.42 18.58
N PHE A 320 5.56 -16.46 18.10
CA PHE A 320 5.07 -15.43 17.19
C PHE A 320 6.03 -15.19 16.02
N ASN A 321 5.48 -14.62 14.94
CA ASN A 321 6.23 -14.12 13.80
C ASN A 321 5.70 -12.72 13.45
N ILE A 322 6.61 -11.81 13.09
CA ILE A 322 6.33 -10.43 12.70
C ILE A 322 7.11 -10.15 11.41
N GLU A 323 6.46 -9.46 10.48
CA GLU A 323 7.05 -8.84 9.31
C GLU A 323 6.92 -7.33 9.43
N MET A 324 8.03 -6.63 9.57
CA MET A 324 8.08 -5.17 9.48
C MET A 324 8.40 -4.76 8.05
N GLN A 325 7.71 -3.74 7.55
CA GLN A 325 7.78 -3.36 6.14
C GLN A 325 8.09 -1.90 5.95
N TYR A 326 9.02 -1.65 5.03
CA TYR A 326 9.45 -0.32 4.62
C TYR A 326 9.41 -0.24 3.09
N ASN A 327 9.41 0.98 2.56
CA ASN A 327 9.53 1.20 1.13
C ASN A 327 10.81 0.57 0.56
N LYS A 328 10.76 0.34 -0.74
CA LYS A 328 11.89 -0.10 -1.53
C LYS A 328 13.06 0.88 -1.35
N LEU A 329 14.27 0.34 -1.18
CA LEU A 329 15.49 1.16 -1.22
C LEU A 329 16.09 1.18 -2.63
N ASN A 330 16.56 2.35 -3.05
CA ASN A 330 17.30 2.50 -4.31
C ASN A 330 18.65 1.78 -4.30
N LYS A 331 19.26 1.68 -3.12
CA LYS A 331 20.52 0.97 -2.89
C LYS A 331 20.48 0.31 -1.53
N ILE A 332 20.99 -0.91 -1.45
CA ILE A 332 21.15 -1.63 -0.18
C ILE A 332 22.29 -0.95 0.61
N PRO A 333 22.03 -0.44 1.83
CA PRO A 333 23.05 0.18 2.67
C PRO A 333 24.00 -0.86 3.27
N LYS A 334 25.15 -0.43 3.79
CA LYS A 334 26.09 -1.35 4.48
C LYS A 334 25.52 -1.96 5.74
N TYR A 335 24.68 -1.21 6.44
CA TYR A 335 23.96 -1.64 7.63
C TYR A 335 22.66 -0.87 7.78
N LEU A 336 21.75 -1.40 8.59
CA LEU A 336 20.62 -0.65 9.12
C LEU A 336 20.78 -0.44 10.62
N THR A 337 20.47 0.76 11.09
CA THR A 337 20.30 1.02 12.52
C THR A 337 18.83 0.95 12.85
N ILE A 338 18.46 0.13 13.83
CA ILE A 338 17.06 -0.07 14.23
C ILE A 338 16.87 0.45 15.65
N VAL A 339 15.86 1.30 15.84
CA VAL A 339 15.44 1.77 17.16
C VAL A 339 14.02 1.26 17.46
N PRO A 340 13.87 0.30 18.38
CA PRO A 340 12.56 -0.15 18.84
C PRO A 340 11.81 0.97 19.57
N CYS A 341 10.50 1.05 19.35
CA CYS A 341 9.62 2.08 19.90
C CYS A 341 8.33 1.46 20.42
N LYS A 342 7.78 2.06 21.48
CA LYS A 342 6.44 1.73 21.97
C LYS A 342 5.52 2.92 21.77
N ILE A 343 4.43 2.72 21.04
CA ILE A 343 3.40 3.73 20.84
C ILE A 343 2.22 3.36 21.73
N THR A 344 1.92 4.20 22.72
CA THR A 344 0.73 4.01 23.54
C THR A 344 -0.47 4.65 22.82
N PRO A 345 -1.59 3.94 22.59
CA PRO A 345 -2.76 4.50 21.93
C PRO A 345 -3.30 5.75 22.65
N SER A 346 -3.84 6.69 21.88
CA SER A 346 -4.40 7.95 22.40
C SER A 346 -5.74 7.77 23.12
N ALA A 347 -6.48 6.70 22.78
CA ALA A 347 -7.74 6.30 23.40
C ALA A 347 -7.65 4.86 23.92
N GLY A 348 -8.24 4.61 25.08
CA GLY A 348 -8.08 3.36 25.82
C GLY A 348 -9.33 2.51 25.77
N GLY A 349 -9.37 1.56 24.84
CA GLY A 349 -10.42 0.55 24.78
C GLY A 349 -11.23 0.54 23.49
N GLY A 350 -12.16 -0.40 23.43
CA GLY A 350 -13.04 -0.62 22.29
C GLY A 350 -14.22 -1.52 22.66
N GLU A 351 -15.15 -1.69 21.72
CA GLU A 351 -16.20 -2.70 21.80
C GLU A 351 -15.73 -3.96 21.06
N GLY A 352 -15.73 -5.09 21.76
CA GLY A 352 -15.54 -6.42 21.20
C GLY A 352 -16.81 -7.27 21.32
N MET A 353 -16.79 -8.47 20.77
CA MET A 353 -17.79 -9.50 21.07
C MET A 353 -17.12 -10.63 21.83
N ASP A 354 -17.74 -11.10 22.91
CA ASP A 354 -17.31 -12.33 23.57
C ASP A 354 -17.61 -13.56 22.69
N LYS A 355 -17.12 -14.72 23.12
CA LYS A 355 -17.35 -16.02 22.46
C LYS A 355 -18.82 -16.40 22.27
N ASN A 356 -19.75 -15.73 22.95
CA ASN A 356 -21.19 -15.94 22.86
C ASN A 356 -21.89 -14.84 22.03
N GLY A 357 -21.14 -13.95 21.38
CA GLY A 357 -21.67 -12.86 20.56
C GLY A 357 -22.17 -11.66 21.38
N LYS A 358 -21.88 -11.58 22.69
CA LYS A 358 -22.27 -10.45 23.53
C LYS A 358 -21.24 -9.34 23.41
N LYS A 359 -21.69 -8.10 23.20
CA LYS A 359 -20.83 -6.92 23.24
C LYS A 359 -20.13 -6.80 24.61
N VAL A 360 -18.81 -6.73 24.57
CA VAL A 360 -17.95 -6.49 25.74
C VAL A 360 -17.14 -5.23 25.51
N HIS A 361 -17.07 -4.38 26.52
CA HIS A 361 -16.17 -3.23 26.53
C HIS A 361 -14.87 -3.65 27.19
N TYR A 362 -13.75 -3.38 26.53
CA TYR A 362 -12.43 -3.59 27.11
C TYR A 362 -11.69 -2.27 27.20
N THR A 363 -10.76 -2.18 28.16
CA THR A 363 -9.95 -0.99 28.38
C THR A 363 -8.50 -1.31 28.05
N ILE A 364 -7.91 -0.54 27.14
CA ILE A 364 -6.47 -0.59 26.85
C ILE A 364 -5.81 0.58 27.57
N LYS A 365 -4.58 0.40 28.05
CA LYS A 365 -3.78 1.49 28.58
C LYS A 365 -3.57 2.54 27.47
N SER A 366 -4.05 3.75 27.70
CA SER A 366 -3.91 4.86 26.76
C SER A 366 -3.13 6.02 27.37
N LYS A 367 -2.59 6.86 26.49
CA LYS A 367 -1.93 8.11 26.82
C LYS A 367 -2.25 9.11 25.74
N LYS A 368 -3.14 10.05 26.05
CA LYS A 368 -3.53 11.12 25.13
C LYS A 368 -2.38 12.13 25.00
N GLN A 369 -1.98 12.42 23.76
CA GLN A 369 -1.00 13.45 23.45
C GLN A 369 -1.55 14.85 23.69
N VAL A 370 -0.64 15.82 23.80
CA VAL A 370 -1.00 17.24 23.84
C VAL A 370 -0.84 17.81 22.44
N GLU A 371 -1.92 18.39 21.92
CA GLU A 371 -1.88 19.14 20.67
C GLU A 371 -1.11 20.45 20.84
N ILE A 372 -0.15 20.68 19.96
CA ILE A 372 0.63 21.89 19.83
C ILE A 372 0.21 22.57 18.54
N SER A 373 -0.28 23.80 18.64
CA SER A 373 -0.80 24.53 17.49
C SER A 373 -0.33 25.98 17.44
N LYS A 374 -0.29 26.52 16.22
CA LYS A 374 -0.08 27.95 15.96
C LYS A 374 -1.03 28.44 14.87
N THR A 375 -1.39 29.71 14.93
CA THR A 375 -2.22 30.35 13.89
C THR A 375 -1.42 30.49 12.61
N ILE A 376 -2.07 30.27 11.47
CA ILE A 376 -1.50 30.57 10.16
C ILE A 376 -1.77 32.05 9.87
N ASP A 377 -0.76 32.90 10.05
CA ASP A 377 -0.85 34.36 9.88
C ASP A 377 0.08 34.90 8.77
N GLY A 378 0.74 34.01 8.04
CA GLY A 378 1.68 34.35 6.96
C GLY A 378 3.09 34.68 7.42
N VAL A 379 3.40 34.54 8.72
CA VAL A 379 4.76 34.73 9.25
C VAL A 379 5.47 33.38 9.34
N TYR A 380 6.59 33.25 8.63
CA TYR A 380 7.41 32.03 8.60
C TYR A 380 8.85 32.32 9.06
N PRO A 381 9.54 31.34 9.68
CA PRO A 381 9.07 29.97 9.93
C PRO A 381 8.13 29.84 11.16
N ILE A 382 7.21 28.88 11.11
CA ILE A 382 6.38 28.47 12.25
C ILE A 382 7.01 27.24 12.90
N GLU A 383 7.54 27.38 14.12
CA GLU A 383 8.05 26.23 14.88
C GLU A 383 6.98 25.63 15.79
N LEU A 384 6.80 24.31 15.72
CA LEU A 384 5.91 23.51 16.56
C LEU A 384 6.74 22.44 17.28
N SER A 385 6.81 22.49 18.61
CA SER A 385 7.53 21.48 19.40
C SER A 385 6.76 20.17 19.42
N GLN A 386 7.48 19.06 19.24
CA GLN A 386 6.98 17.69 19.38
C GLN A 386 7.63 17.01 20.61
N GLY A 387 7.77 17.78 21.69
CA GLY A 387 8.31 17.31 22.96
C GLY A 387 9.73 16.74 22.86
N LYS A 388 9.94 15.55 23.44
CA LYS A 388 11.25 14.86 23.43
C LYS A 388 11.61 14.26 22.06
N MET A 389 10.66 14.21 21.14
CA MET A 389 10.89 13.68 19.80
C MET A 389 11.62 14.70 18.94
N GLY A 390 11.30 15.98 19.11
CA GLY A 390 11.94 17.08 18.39
C GLY A 390 10.96 18.23 18.10
N LYS A 391 10.97 18.74 16.87
CA LYS A 391 10.05 19.77 16.39
C LYS A 391 9.78 19.67 14.89
N ILE A 392 8.67 20.24 14.45
CA ILE A 392 8.40 20.59 13.05
C ILE A 392 8.62 22.08 12.86
N VAL A 393 9.25 22.46 11.75
CA VAL A 393 9.43 23.85 11.32
C VAL A 393 8.74 24.02 9.98
N ILE A 394 7.65 24.77 9.97
CA ILE A 394 6.92 25.13 8.75
C ILE A 394 7.62 26.29 8.09
N GLU A 395 8.06 26.10 6.84
CA GLU A 395 8.82 27.09 6.10
C GLU A 395 7.93 27.96 5.23
N ASN A 396 6.86 27.37 4.69
CA ASN A 396 5.94 28.08 3.81
C ASN A 396 4.60 27.33 3.70
N ILE A 397 3.51 28.08 3.54
CA ILE A 397 2.19 27.56 3.19
C ILE A 397 1.65 28.38 2.01
N GLU A 398 1.41 27.70 0.89
CA GLU A 398 0.94 28.31 -0.35
C GLU A 398 -0.40 27.71 -0.78
N THR A 399 -1.41 28.54 -0.98
CA THR A 399 -2.70 28.11 -1.54
C THR A 399 -2.76 28.43 -3.02
N ASN A 400 -2.89 27.38 -3.83
CA ASN A 400 -3.12 27.47 -5.27
C ASN A 400 -4.60 27.18 -5.61
N LYS A 401 -4.93 27.13 -6.91
CA LYS A 401 -6.33 27.04 -7.37
C LYS A 401 -7.08 25.83 -6.79
N ASP A 402 -6.37 24.72 -6.58
CA ASP A 402 -6.96 23.41 -6.27
C ASP A 402 -6.48 22.81 -4.93
N SER A 403 -5.55 23.45 -4.23
CA SER A 403 -4.95 22.91 -2.99
C SER A 403 -4.18 23.92 -2.18
N THR A 404 -3.84 23.53 -0.95
CA THR A 404 -2.84 24.20 -0.14
C THR A 404 -1.64 23.29 0.06
N THR A 405 -0.45 23.81 -0.21
CA THR A 405 0.83 23.10 -0.06
C THR A 405 1.55 23.64 1.16
N VAL A 406 1.96 22.74 2.06
CA VAL A 406 2.76 23.07 3.24
C VAL A 406 4.16 22.50 3.03
N LYS A 407 5.17 23.36 3.03
CA LYS A 407 6.59 22.98 3.02
C LYS A 407 7.14 23.10 4.43
N TYR A 408 7.78 22.06 4.92
CA TYR A 408 8.25 21.99 6.30
C TYR A 408 9.40 21.02 6.45
N ARG A 409 10.10 21.13 7.57
CA ARG A 409 11.16 20.20 7.94
C ARG A 409 10.93 19.66 9.34
N ALA A 410 11.32 18.41 9.56
CA ALA A 410 11.29 17.80 10.88
C ALA A 410 12.71 17.68 11.43
N GLU A 411 12.92 18.16 12.66
CA GLU A 411 14.17 18.02 13.39
C GLU A 411 13.92 17.15 14.60
N GLY A 412 14.71 16.10 14.78
CA GLY A 412 14.56 15.24 15.95
C GLY A 412 15.04 13.82 15.71
N LYS A 413 14.47 12.89 16.48
CA LYS A 413 14.90 11.50 16.51
C LYS A 413 14.49 10.74 15.27
N ALA A 414 13.25 10.91 14.80
CA ALA A 414 12.72 10.21 13.62
C ALA A 414 11.95 11.22 12.74
N PRO A 415 12.67 11.96 11.86
CA PRO A 415 12.09 13.03 11.05
C PRO A 415 10.89 12.61 10.19
N TYR A 416 10.90 11.43 9.57
CA TYR A 416 9.77 10.98 8.76
C TYR A 416 8.57 10.64 9.65
N PHE A 417 8.75 9.86 10.72
CA PHE A 417 7.71 9.60 11.71
C PHE A 417 7.11 10.90 12.28
N GLN A 418 7.97 11.86 12.63
CA GLN A 418 7.56 13.18 13.12
C GLN A 418 6.74 13.94 12.08
N ALA A 419 7.17 13.92 10.83
CA ALA A 419 6.52 14.62 9.73
C ALA A 419 5.13 14.09 9.38
N GLN A 420 4.79 12.86 9.79
CA GLN A 420 3.45 12.27 9.63
C GLN A 420 2.38 12.96 10.46
N ASP A 421 2.78 13.64 11.54
CA ASP A 421 1.87 14.21 12.51
C ASP A 421 1.72 15.71 12.32
N LEU A 422 1.05 16.10 11.22
CA LEU A 422 0.82 17.50 10.85
C LEU A 422 -0.54 17.67 10.16
N TRP A 423 -1.40 18.49 10.74
CA TRP A 423 -2.71 18.79 10.17
C TRP A 423 -3.12 20.24 10.38
N ILE A 424 -4.21 20.64 9.71
CA ILE A 424 -4.75 22.00 9.78
C ILE A 424 -6.17 21.93 10.31
N LYS A 425 -6.51 22.80 11.26
CA LYS A 425 -7.87 23.00 11.76
C LYS A 425 -8.40 24.36 11.34
N ASP A 426 -9.69 24.41 11.00
CA ASP A 426 -10.40 25.68 10.81
C ASP A 426 -10.79 26.32 12.15
N SER A 427 -11.39 27.50 12.11
CA SER A 427 -11.84 28.23 13.31
C SER A 427 -12.89 27.50 14.16
N SER A 428 -13.56 26.48 13.62
CA SER A 428 -14.50 25.62 14.36
C SER A 428 -13.81 24.43 15.05
N GLY A 429 -12.51 24.24 14.80
CA GLY A 429 -11.75 23.08 15.25
C GLY A 429 -11.86 21.87 14.33
N LYS A 430 -12.51 22.00 13.16
CA LYS A 430 -12.63 20.89 12.19
C LYS A 430 -11.34 20.75 11.38
N GLU A 431 -10.88 19.51 11.22
CA GLU A 431 -9.71 19.21 10.39
C GLU A 431 -9.99 19.43 8.90
N VAL A 432 -9.01 20.00 8.21
CA VAL A 432 -9.03 20.17 6.76
C VAL A 432 -8.56 18.87 6.11
N ASP A 433 -9.38 18.31 5.22
CA ASP A 433 -9.01 17.08 4.52
C ASP A 433 -7.71 17.24 3.72
N TYR A 434 -6.93 16.17 3.67
CA TYR A 434 -5.79 16.06 2.78
C TYR A 434 -6.24 16.02 1.31
N LYS A 435 -5.40 16.55 0.41
CA LYS A 435 -5.55 16.30 -1.04
C LYS A 435 -4.83 15.02 -1.45
N SER A 436 -3.72 14.73 -0.80
CA SER A 436 -2.95 13.49 -0.97
C SER A 436 -2.51 13.02 0.42
N TYR A 437 -2.61 11.72 0.66
CA TYR A 437 -2.18 11.10 1.91
C TYR A 437 -0.66 10.88 1.96
N ASP A 438 0.01 10.90 0.80
CA ASP A 438 1.46 10.86 0.72
C ASP A 438 2.11 12.17 1.22
N ILE A 439 3.25 12.02 1.87
CA ILE A 439 4.12 13.13 2.27
C ILE A 439 5.39 13.02 1.44
N LYS A 440 5.54 13.98 0.53
CA LYS A 440 6.71 13.98 -0.36
C LYS A 440 7.93 14.39 0.43
N LYS A 441 8.85 13.45 0.59
CA LYS A 441 10.18 13.65 1.15
C LYS A 441 11.11 14.21 0.07
N ASP A 442 11.90 15.23 0.40
CA ASP A 442 12.96 15.70 -0.49
C ASP A 442 14.12 14.69 -0.51
N ASN A 443 14.55 14.28 -1.71
CA ASN A 443 15.60 13.27 -1.88
C ASN A 443 17.00 13.81 -1.55
N SER A 444 17.22 15.11 -1.72
CA SER A 444 18.47 15.81 -1.41
C SER A 444 18.53 16.19 0.07
N ASN A 445 17.39 16.57 0.65
CA ASN A 445 17.24 16.94 2.05
C ASN A 445 16.21 16.02 2.75
N PRO A 446 16.61 14.84 3.25
CA PRO A 446 15.69 13.81 3.74
C PRO A 446 14.84 14.21 4.96
N ASN A 447 15.07 15.38 5.54
CA ASN A 447 14.29 15.91 6.66
C ASN A 447 13.34 17.04 6.23
N GLU A 448 13.27 17.34 4.94
CA GLU A 448 12.34 18.31 4.32
C GLU A 448 11.19 17.55 3.64
N PHE A 449 9.99 18.10 3.81
CA PHE A 449 8.73 17.46 3.48
C PHE A 449 7.75 18.43 2.85
N VAL A 450 6.91 17.90 1.97
CA VAL A 450 5.80 18.62 1.37
C VAL A 450 4.51 17.83 1.57
N ARG A 451 3.50 18.48 2.15
CA ARG A 451 2.17 17.92 2.36
C ARG A 451 1.11 18.77 1.67
N GLN A 452 0.09 18.12 1.12
CA GLN A 452 -1.00 18.78 0.39
C GLN A 452 -2.35 18.62 1.08
N PHE A 453 -3.00 19.74 1.34
CA PHE A 453 -4.34 19.84 1.89
C PHE A 453 -5.33 20.31 0.82
N LYS A 454 -6.63 20.07 1.04
CA LYS A 454 -7.67 20.77 0.30
C LYS A 454 -7.47 22.28 0.44
N LYS A 455 -7.89 23.00 -0.59
CA LYS A 455 -7.77 24.46 -0.66
C LYS A 455 -8.33 25.14 0.59
N LEU A 456 -7.53 26.01 1.20
CA LEU A 456 -7.97 26.86 2.30
C LEU A 456 -8.76 28.06 1.76
N ASP A 457 -9.81 28.46 2.46
CA ASP A 457 -10.60 29.65 2.16
C ASP A 457 -9.87 30.89 2.71
N PRO A 458 -9.45 31.84 1.88
CA PRO A 458 -8.68 33.00 2.33
C PRO A 458 -9.45 33.89 3.34
N ASN A 459 -10.78 33.74 3.45
CA ASN A 459 -11.59 34.49 4.41
C ASN A 459 -11.72 33.80 5.77
N LYS A 460 -11.16 32.59 5.93
CA LYS A 460 -11.20 31.83 7.19
C LYS A 460 -9.85 31.84 7.89
N LYS A 461 -9.91 31.72 9.21
CA LYS A 461 -8.72 31.53 10.04
C LYS A 461 -8.45 30.04 10.22
N TYR A 462 -7.16 29.69 10.23
CA TYR A 462 -6.70 28.33 10.37
C TYR A 462 -5.57 28.24 11.39
N THR A 463 -5.46 27.08 12.03
CA THR A 463 -4.33 26.72 12.87
C THR A 463 -3.64 25.50 12.29
N ILE A 464 -2.31 25.50 12.31
CA ILE A 464 -1.49 24.34 12.00
C ILE A 464 -1.14 23.62 13.31
N VAL A 465 -1.25 22.29 13.30
CA VAL A 465 -1.29 21.46 14.51
C VAL A 465 -0.39 20.23 14.36
N THR A 466 0.26 19.83 15.45
CA THR A 466 1.01 18.58 15.66
C THR A 466 0.82 18.12 17.12
N ASP A 467 1.22 16.91 17.46
CA ASP A 467 1.25 16.36 18.81
C ASP A 467 2.65 16.43 19.45
N ASP A 468 2.69 16.43 20.77
CA ASP A 468 3.92 16.40 21.57
C ASP A 468 4.63 15.02 21.62
N PHE A 469 4.04 14.00 20.98
CA PHE A 469 4.45 12.59 21.04
C PHE A 469 4.74 12.06 22.45
N SER A 470 4.07 12.60 23.48
CA SER A 470 4.26 12.13 24.86
C SER A 470 3.89 10.65 25.04
N ASN A 471 3.10 10.09 24.14
CA ASN A 471 2.70 8.68 24.09
C ASN A 471 3.71 7.74 23.41
N VAL A 472 4.81 8.27 22.85
CA VAL A 472 5.84 7.48 22.18
C VAL A 472 7.06 7.31 23.07
N GLU A 473 7.46 6.06 23.30
CA GLU A 473 8.71 5.70 23.96
C GLU A 473 9.73 5.27 22.90
N PHE A 474 10.70 6.14 22.61
CA PHE A 474 11.79 5.87 21.66
C PHE A 474 12.98 5.25 22.40
N ARG A 475 13.22 3.94 22.24
CA ARG A 475 14.18 3.16 23.04
C ARG A 475 15.57 3.11 22.43
N GLU A 476 16.27 4.25 22.47
CA GLU A 476 17.68 4.35 22.06
C GLU A 476 18.60 3.35 22.78
N ASP A 477 18.28 3.02 24.03
CA ASP A 477 19.01 2.04 24.82
C ASP A 477 18.84 0.59 24.32
N LEU A 478 17.81 0.32 23.51
CA LEU A 478 17.57 -0.96 22.83
C LEU A 478 18.00 -0.96 21.36
N LYS A 479 18.64 0.11 20.89
CA LYS A 479 19.10 0.23 19.51
C LYS A 479 20.05 -0.90 19.14
N PHE A 480 19.89 -1.44 17.94
CA PHE A 480 20.80 -2.46 17.40
C PHE A 480 21.07 -2.23 15.91
N THR A 481 22.11 -2.89 15.41
CA THR A 481 22.56 -2.76 14.02
C THR A 481 22.41 -4.07 13.28
N ILE A 482 21.83 -4.03 12.08
CA ILE A 482 21.79 -5.15 11.14
C ILE A 482 22.89 -4.93 10.10
N ASN A 483 23.96 -5.73 10.16
CA ASN A 483 25.02 -5.69 9.15
C ASN A 483 24.55 -6.35 7.84
N LEU A 484 24.76 -5.66 6.71
CA LEU A 484 24.35 -6.08 5.37
C LEU A 484 25.55 -6.28 4.43
N SER A 485 26.74 -6.37 4.99
CA SER A 485 27.93 -6.82 4.27
C SER A 485 27.81 -8.32 4.00
N LYS A 486 28.01 -8.72 2.75
CA LYS A 486 28.13 -10.15 2.38
C LYS A 486 29.50 -10.71 2.73
#